data_AF-A0L970-F1
#
_entry.id   AF-A0L970-F1
#
_cell.length_a   1.000
_cell.length_b   1.000
_cell.length_c   1.000
_cell.angle_alpha   90.00
_cell.angle_beta   90.00
_cell.angle_gamma   90.00
#
_symmetry.space_group_name_H-M   'P 1'
#
loop_
_entity.id
_entity.type
_entity.pdbx_description
1 polymer ?
#
loop_
_entity_poly.entity_id
_entity_poly.type
_entity_poly.pdbx_seq_one_letter_code
_entity_poly.pdbx_strand_id
1 'polypeptide(L)'
;MSSPYEVSIDEEVSQIEVTAPHVFILGAGASLAALKEGDRNGVKLPLMDNFVDILGLSGLLSEARLDFESMNFEDVYTKIHSAPNLGSLCRKIEEIVYRYFLDP
;
A
#
# COMPACT_ATOMS: atom_id res chain seq x y z
N MET A 1 -6.71 -33.26 -34.37
CA MET A 1 -8.06 -32.66 -34.44
C MET A 1 -8.15 -31.74 -33.24
N SER A 2 -8.22 -30.43 -33.50
CA SER A 2 -8.43 -29.40 -32.48
C SER A 2 -9.80 -29.60 -31.81
N SER A 3 -9.90 -29.21 -30.55
CA SER A 3 -11.12 -29.33 -29.76
C SER A 3 -12.24 -28.49 -30.39
N PRO A 4 -13.51 -28.92 -30.39
CA PRO A 4 -14.62 -28.09 -30.91
C PRO A 4 -14.83 -26.79 -30.10
N TYR A 5 -14.07 -26.59 -29.03
CA TYR A 5 -14.07 -25.39 -28.18
C TYR A 5 -12.83 -24.51 -28.40
N GLU A 6 -11.94 -24.86 -29.32
CA GLU A 6 -10.72 -24.10 -29.59
C GLU A 6 -11.02 -22.99 -30.60
N VAL A 7 -10.87 -21.74 -30.18
CA VAL A 7 -11.02 -20.54 -31.02
C VAL A 7 -9.64 -19.95 -31.34
N SER A 8 -9.53 -19.23 -32.45
CA SER A 8 -8.30 -18.49 -32.76
C SER A 8 -8.08 -17.33 -31.79
N ILE A 9 -6.82 -16.88 -31.66
CA ILE A 9 -6.46 -15.71 -30.84
C ILE A 9 -7.26 -14.48 -31.29
N ASP A 10 -7.43 -14.31 -32.61
CA ASP A 10 -8.18 -13.19 -33.18
C ASP A 10 -9.68 -13.26 -32.81
N GLU A 11 -10.27 -14.46 -32.82
CA GLU A 11 -11.66 -14.68 -32.38
C GLU A 11 -11.82 -14.42 -30.88
N GLU A 12 -10.90 -14.88 -30.05
CA GLU A 12 -10.91 -14.66 -28.60
C GLU A 12 -10.86 -13.16 -28.26
N VAL A 13 -9.98 -12.39 -28.91
CA VAL A 13 -9.88 -10.93 -28.71
C VAL A 13 -11.13 -10.20 -29.18
N SER A 14 -11.73 -10.64 -30.30
CA SER A 14 -12.94 -10.01 -30.85
C SER A 14 -14.21 -10.22 -30.02
N GLN A 15 -14.21 -11.23 -29.14
CA GLN A 15 -15.32 -11.54 -28.24
C GLN A 15 -15.27 -10.75 -26.92
N ILE A 16 -14.24 -9.92 -26.70
CA ILE A 16 -14.13 -9.09 -25.50
C ILE A 16 -15.12 -7.92 -25.62
N GLU A 17 -16.24 -8.03 -24.91
CA GLU A 17 -17.24 -6.97 -24.81
C GLU A 17 -17.13 -6.29 -23.43
N VAL A 18 -16.54 -5.09 -23.37
CA VAL A 18 -16.45 -4.30 -22.13
C VAL A 18 -17.77 -3.54 -21.95
N THR A 19 -18.72 -4.19 -21.30
CA THR A 19 -20.12 -3.73 -21.19
C THR A 19 -20.39 -2.79 -20.01
N ALA A 20 -19.51 -2.76 -19.00
CA ALA A 20 -19.61 -1.87 -17.84
C ALA A 20 -18.22 -1.44 -17.34
N PRO A 21 -18.12 -0.25 -16.70
CA PRO A 21 -16.87 0.16 -16.06
C PRO A 21 -16.56 -0.76 -14.87
N HIS A 22 -15.36 -1.35 -14.88
CA HIS A 22 -14.83 -2.16 -13.79
C HIS A 22 -13.85 -1.33 -12.95
N VAL A 23 -13.97 -1.38 -11.62
CA VAL A 23 -13.05 -0.73 -10.68
C VAL A 23 -12.24 -1.81 -9.97
N PHE A 24 -10.91 -1.69 -10.04
CA PHE A 24 -9.98 -2.54 -9.30
C PHE A 24 -9.31 -1.70 -8.21
N ILE A 25 -9.42 -2.14 -6.95
CA ILE A 25 -8.65 -1.58 -5.84
C ILE A 25 -7.54 -2.56 -5.54
N LEU A 26 -6.32 -2.22 -5.95
CA LEU A 26 -5.13 -3.03 -5.72
C LEU A 26 -4.42 -2.52 -4.48
N GLY A 27 -4.16 -3.43 -3.53
CA GLY A 27 -3.33 -3.14 -2.36
C GLY A 27 -1.84 -3.09 -2.71
N ALA A 28 -1.03 -2.62 -1.75
CA ALA A 28 0.42 -2.48 -1.92
C ALA A 28 1.16 -3.79 -2.26
N GLY A 29 0.59 -4.95 -1.94
CA GLY A 29 1.20 -6.26 -2.23
C GLY A 29 1.38 -6.54 -3.72
N ALA A 30 0.40 -6.16 -4.56
CA ALA A 30 0.53 -6.32 -6.01
C ALA A 30 1.62 -5.41 -6.57
N SER A 31 1.66 -4.16 -6.09
CA SER A 31 2.66 -3.18 -6.49
C SER A 31 4.07 -3.60 -6.05
N LEU A 32 4.25 -4.12 -4.82
CA LEU A 32 5.53 -4.64 -4.34
C LEU A 32 6.00 -5.86 -5.15
N ALA A 33 5.09 -6.75 -5.55
CA ALA A 33 5.43 -7.90 -6.38
C ALA A 33 5.96 -7.46 -7.77
N ALA A 34 5.45 -6.36 -8.31
CA ALA A 34 5.90 -5.75 -9.55
C ALA A 34 7.19 -4.91 -9.38
N LEU A 35 7.35 -4.25 -8.22
CA LEU A 35 8.41 -3.29 -7.91
C LEU A 35 9.24 -3.75 -6.70
N LYS A 36 9.87 -4.93 -6.82
CA LYS A 36 10.59 -5.58 -5.71
C LYS A 36 11.69 -4.73 -5.09
N GLU A 37 12.40 -3.97 -5.94
CA GLU A 37 13.51 -3.10 -5.53
C GLU A 37 13.07 -1.65 -5.30
N GLY A 38 11.76 -1.39 -5.35
CA GLY A 38 11.19 -0.04 -5.32
C GLY A 38 10.83 0.49 -6.71
N ASP A 39 10.39 1.74 -6.74
CA ASP A 39 10.10 2.46 -7.97
C ASP A 39 11.37 2.86 -8.74
N ARG A 40 11.19 3.69 -9.78
CA ARG A 40 12.28 4.15 -10.64
C ARG A 40 13.38 4.93 -9.90
N ASN A 41 13.06 5.49 -8.73
CA ASN A 41 13.96 6.25 -7.89
C ASN A 41 14.50 5.40 -6.72
N GLY A 42 14.14 4.11 -6.65
CA GLY A 42 14.54 3.18 -5.59
C GLY A 42 13.76 3.36 -4.29
N VAL A 43 12.63 4.09 -4.31
CA VAL A 43 11.76 4.22 -3.15
C VAL A 43 10.95 2.94 -3.00
N LYS A 44 11.05 2.32 -1.82
CA LYS A 44 10.39 1.03 -1.55
C LYS A 44 8.90 1.23 -1.36
N LEU A 45 8.11 0.23 -1.76
CA LEU A 45 6.69 0.22 -1.45
C LEU A 45 6.45 -0.40 -0.08
N PRO A 46 5.95 0.36 0.91
CA PRO A 46 5.66 -0.18 2.22
C PRO A 46 4.39 -1.06 2.18
N LEU A 47 4.42 -2.15 2.94
CA LEU A 47 3.25 -2.94 3.32
C LEU A 47 2.83 -2.53 4.74
N MET A 48 1.58 -2.83 5.14
CA MET A 48 1.10 -2.45 6.48
C MET A 48 1.99 -2.99 7.62
N ASP A 49 2.55 -4.20 7.46
CA ASP A 49 3.36 -4.84 8.50
C ASP A 49 4.80 -4.30 8.61
N ASN A 50 5.32 -3.63 7.57
CA ASN A 50 6.68 -3.05 7.58
C ASN A 50 6.68 -1.53 7.38
N PHE A 51 5.50 -0.91 7.35
CA PHE A 51 5.31 0.50 7.03
C PHE A 51 6.07 1.40 8.01
N VAL A 52 5.99 1.07 9.30
CA VAL A 52 6.67 1.79 10.38
C VAL A 52 8.18 1.82 10.16
N ASP A 53 8.75 0.70 9.72
CA ASP A 53 10.19 0.58 9.47
C ASP A 53 10.60 1.28 8.17
N ILE A 54 9.87 1.08 7.07
CA ILE A 54 10.16 1.68 5.76
C ILE A 54 10.10 3.21 5.81
N LEU A 55 9.15 3.78 6.56
CA LEU A 55 9.02 5.23 6.73
C LEU A 55 9.87 5.79 7.88
N GLY A 56 10.61 4.96 8.61
CA GLY A 56 11.48 5.40 9.71
C GLY A 56 10.71 5.99 10.90
N LEU A 57 9.50 5.50 11.17
CA LEU A 57 8.63 6.02 12.23
C LEU A 57 8.99 5.48 13.62
N SER A 58 9.78 4.39 13.72
CA SER A 58 10.07 3.70 14.99
C SER A 58 10.67 4.62 16.06
N GLY A 59 11.55 5.55 15.68
CA GLY A 59 12.11 6.54 16.61
C GLY A 59 11.07 7.51 17.17
N LEU A 60 10.22 8.04 16.28
CA LEU A 60 9.14 8.96 16.64
C LEU A 60 8.11 8.29 17.57
N LEU A 61 7.78 7.02 17.31
CA LEU A 61 6.87 6.23 18.14
C LEU A 61 7.47 5.92 19.52
N SER A 62 8.77 5.63 19.57
CA SER A 62 9.49 5.34 20.82
C SER A 62 9.52 6.56 21.75
N GLU A 63 9.71 7.77 21.22
CA GLU A 63 9.66 9.02 21.98
C GLU A 63 8.30 9.27 22.65
N ALA A 64 7.22 8.82 22.00
CA ALA A 64 5.87 8.92 22.53
C ALA A 64 5.56 7.92 23.66
N ARG A 65 6.48 6.98 23.95
CA ARG A 65 6.34 5.92 24.98
C ARG A 65 5.05 5.12 24.84
N LEU A 66 4.66 4.85 23.60
CA LEU A 66 3.48 4.07 23.30
C LEU A 66 3.90 2.60 23.12
N ASP A 67 3.37 1.73 23.96
CA ASP A 67 3.46 0.29 23.73
C ASP A 67 2.46 -0.10 22.65
N PHE A 68 2.94 -0.68 21.55
CA PHE A 68 2.10 -1.23 20.51
C PHE A 68 2.19 -2.75 20.56
N GLU A 69 1.03 -3.41 20.58
CA GLU A 69 0.95 -4.88 20.56
C GLU A 69 1.35 -5.45 19.19
N SER A 70 1.19 -4.65 18.13
CA SER A 70 1.59 -4.95 16.77
C SER A 70 2.35 -3.75 16.16
N MET A 71 3.23 -4.04 15.21
CA MET A 71 3.85 -3.01 14.36
C MET A 71 3.06 -2.81 13.06
N ASN A 72 1.87 -3.41 12.94
CA ASN A 72 0.98 -3.15 11.82
C ASN A 72 0.52 -1.69 11.91
N PHE A 73 0.71 -0.96 10.82
CA PHE A 73 0.49 0.48 10.83
C PHE A 73 -0.96 0.89 11.06
N GLU A 74 -1.93 0.06 10.67
CA GLU A 74 -3.34 0.35 10.91
C GLU A 74 -3.65 0.40 12.42
N ASP A 75 -3.16 -0.57 13.19
CA ASP A 75 -3.31 -0.61 14.64
C ASP A 75 -2.62 0.60 15.31
N VAL A 76 -1.38 0.86 14.90
CA VAL A 76 -0.57 1.97 15.41
C VAL A 76 -1.28 3.31 15.16
N TYR A 77 -1.68 3.56 13.92
CA TYR A 77 -2.33 4.79 13.51
C TYR A 77 -3.69 4.96 14.19
N THR A 78 -4.49 3.89 14.27
CA THR A 78 -5.79 3.91 14.96
C THR A 78 -5.63 4.33 16.42
N LYS A 79 -4.68 3.72 17.14
CA LYS A 79 -4.40 4.07 18.55
C LYS A 79 -4.00 5.53 18.74
N ILE A 80 -3.16 6.06 17.85
CA ILE A 80 -2.70 7.45 17.89
C ILE A 80 -3.84 8.41 17.58
N HIS A 81 -4.58 8.15 16.50
CA HIS A 81 -5.68 8.99 16.04
C HIS A 81 -6.85 9.04 17.04
N SER A 82 -7.14 7.91 17.71
CA SER A 82 -8.19 7.85 18.75
C SER A 82 -7.84 8.56 20.05
N ALA A 83 -6.60 9.00 20.25
CA ALA A 83 -6.13 9.65 21.47
C ALA A 83 -5.90 11.16 21.25
N PRO A 84 -6.79 12.05 21.74
CA PRO A 84 -6.69 13.49 21.49
C PRO A 84 -5.37 14.12 21.96
N ASN A 85 -4.76 13.58 23.01
CA ASN A 85 -3.47 14.04 23.54
C ASN A 85 -2.28 13.71 22.62
N LEU A 86 -2.46 12.87 21.60
CA LEU A 86 -1.44 12.51 20.62
C LEU A 86 -1.61 13.24 19.28
N GLY A 87 -2.47 14.26 19.20
CA GLY A 87 -2.74 14.96 17.93
C GLY A 87 -1.51 15.58 17.26
N SER A 88 -0.50 16.01 18.03
CA SER A 88 0.77 16.51 17.48
C SER A 88 1.62 15.40 16.87
N LEU A 89 1.62 14.20 17.47
CA LEU A 89 2.26 13.01 16.93
C LEU A 89 1.56 12.54 15.65
N CYS A 90 0.22 12.50 15.66
CA CYS A 90 -0.59 12.15 14.49
C CYS A 90 -0.23 13.01 13.29
N ARG A 91 -0.21 14.34 13.46
CA ARG A 91 0.14 15.29 12.40
C ARG A 91 1.56 15.09 11.87
N LYS A 92 2.53 14.80 12.75
CA LYS A 92 3.92 14.52 12.32
C LYS A 92 4.00 13.24 11.48
N ILE A 93 3.27 12.19 11.88
CA ILE A 93 3.20 10.94 11.12
C ILE A 93 2.57 11.20 9.74
N GLU A 94 1.44 11.90 9.69
CA GLU A 94 0.77 12.27 8.44
C GLU A 94 1.68 13.08 7.51
N GLU A 95 2.47 14.01 8.05
CA GLU A 95 3.45 14.77 7.27
C GLU A 95 4.56 13.88 6.68
N ILE A 96 5.09 12.93 7.47
CA ILE A 96 6.09 11.98 7.00
C ILE A 96 5.51 11.08 5.90
N VAL A 97 4.30 10.55 6.12
CA VAL A 97 3.58 9.72 5.13
C VAL A 97 3.36 10.50 3.85
N TYR A 98 2.84 11.73 3.94
CA TYR A 98 2.59 12.57 2.78
C TYR A 98 3.88 12.84 2.00
N ARG A 99 4.95 13.23 2.69
CA ARG A 99 6.26 13.48 2.07
C ARG A 99 6.85 12.25 1.41
N TYR A 100 6.65 11.06 1.98
CA TYR A 100 7.15 9.81 1.40
C TYR A 100 6.55 9.53 0.02
N PHE A 101 5.27 9.85 -0.18
CA PHE A 101 4.55 9.58 -1.42
C PHE A 101 4.44 10.80 -2.36
N LEU A 102 4.93 11.97 -1.97
CA LEU A 102 4.80 13.21 -2.75
C LEU A 102 5.68 13.22 -4.01
N ASP A 103 6.83 12.54 -4.00
CA ASP A 103 7.79 12.57 -5.10
C ASP A 103 8.39 11.17 -5.37
N PRO A 104 7.65 10.29 -6.09
CA PRO A 104 8.08 8.94 -6.45
C PRO A 104 9.03 8.87 -7.66
#